data_AF-A0A4U5TP24-F1
#
_entry.id   AF-A0A4U5TP24-F1
#
_cell.length_a   1.000
_cell.length_b   1.000
_cell.length_c   1.000
_cell.angle_alpha   90.00
_cell.angle_beta   90.00
_cell.angle_gamma   90.00
#
_symmetry.space_group_name_H-M   'P 1'
#
loop_
_entity.id
_entity.type
_entity.pdbx_description
1 polymer ?
#
loop_
_entity_poly.entity_id
_entity_poly.type
_entity_poly.pdbx_seq_one_letter_code
_entity_poly.pdbx_strand_id
1 'polypeptide(L)'
;MKRIILILTASVFLFSCGSKVKYVKETGATELKEPFKAKNFQDTDTEFYSIRNSVGTNLNAIKAESLAAAQADFSQRIVVALKSIAELKLTNKDEASTSDFNLKLNGIGNNSIKKIKIVDSKIYTRGANKGSTSTKYDYWAVYKVELAEVVKLANSSNLGFEVTAEDF
;
A
#
# COMPACT_ATOMS: atom_id res chain seq x y z
N MET A 1 22.03 66.87 -17.14
CA MET A 1 22.00 66.14 -15.85
C MET A 1 21.08 64.94 -16.01
N LYS A 2 21.63 63.73 -15.94
CA LYS A 2 20.91 62.46 -16.08
C LYS A 2 20.02 62.27 -14.84
N ARG A 3 18.73 61.94 -15.02
CA ARG A 3 17.89 61.41 -13.95
C ARG A 3 17.36 60.03 -14.34
N ILE A 4 17.36 59.21 -13.31
CA ILE A 4 17.44 57.76 -13.30
C ILE A 4 16.03 57.15 -13.43
N ILE A 5 16.00 55.99 -14.08
CA ILE A 5 14.91 55.05 -14.29
C ILE A 5 14.24 54.67 -12.97
N LEU A 6 12.91 54.49 -12.97
CA LEU A 6 12.30 53.45 -12.14
C LEU A 6 11.03 52.90 -12.81
N ILE A 7 11.23 51.78 -13.49
CA ILE A 7 10.18 50.89 -13.98
C ILE A 7 9.55 50.21 -12.76
N LEU A 8 8.29 50.53 -12.48
CA LEU A 8 7.51 49.84 -11.44
C LEU A 8 6.71 48.70 -12.10
N THR A 9 7.37 47.57 -12.35
CA THR A 9 6.67 46.32 -12.70
C THR A 9 6.02 45.76 -11.45
N ALA A 10 4.72 45.98 -11.30
CA ALA A 10 3.89 45.35 -10.29
C ALA A 10 3.71 43.85 -10.61
N SER A 11 4.55 43.02 -10.02
CA SER A 11 4.38 41.56 -9.99
C SER A 11 3.26 41.21 -9.01
N VAL A 12 2.03 41.07 -9.54
CA VAL A 12 0.89 40.52 -8.80
C VAL A 12 1.14 39.03 -8.60
N PHE A 13 1.76 38.68 -7.47
CA PHE A 13 1.75 37.32 -6.96
C PHE A 13 0.34 36.96 -6.48
N LEU A 14 -0.46 36.36 -7.36
CA LEU A 14 -1.69 35.67 -6.96
C LEU A 14 -1.30 34.39 -6.22
N PHE A 15 -1.05 34.50 -4.91
CA PHE A 15 -1.10 33.36 -4.00
C PHE A 15 -2.56 32.91 -3.87
N SER A 16 -3.03 32.12 -4.83
CA SER A 16 -4.26 31.34 -4.68
C SER A 16 -4.00 30.18 -3.71
N CYS A 17 -3.97 30.51 -2.41
CA CYS A 17 -3.96 29.52 -1.33
C CYS A 17 -5.38 28.95 -1.22
N GLY A 18 -5.56 27.73 -1.73
CA GLY A 18 -6.84 27.03 -1.77
C GLY A 18 -7.54 26.98 -0.41
N SER A 19 -8.82 27.32 -0.42
CA SER A 19 -9.72 27.37 0.73
C SER A 19 -10.00 25.99 1.33
N LYS A 20 -9.04 25.41 2.05
CA LYS A 20 -9.27 24.21 2.88
C LYS A 20 -9.82 24.52 4.27
N VAL A 21 -9.79 25.79 4.68
CA VAL A 21 -10.04 26.21 6.08
C VAL A 21 -11.54 26.26 6.44
N LYS A 22 -12.46 26.34 5.47
CA LYS A 22 -13.90 26.53 5.75
C LYS A 22 -14.59 25.27 6.31
N TYR A 23 -14.39 24.10 5.69
CA TYR A 23 -15.08 22.87 6.08
C TYR A 23 -14.78 22.41 7.53
N VAL A 24 -13.51 22.44 7.93
CA VAL A 24 -13.05 22.02 9.27
C VAL A 24 -13.64 22.92 10.37
N LYS A 25 -13.71 24.23 10.12
CA LYS A 25 -14.28 25.19 11.08
C LYS A 25 -15.80 25.08 11.19
N GLU A 26 -16.50 24.78 10.10
CA GLU A 26 -17.97 24.69 10.06
C GLU A 26 -18.51 23.38 10.66
N THR A 27 -17.73 22.29 10.60
CA THR A 27 -18.15 20.96 11.04
C THR A 27 -17.56 20.51 12.39
N GLY A 28 -16.51 21.19 12.87
CA GLY A 28 -15.73 20.73 14.02
C GLY A 28 -14.92 19.46 13.73
N ALA A 29 -14.81 19.04 12.46
CA ALA A 29 -14.06 17.86 12.07
C ALA A 29 -12.57 18.06 12.31
N THR A 30 -11.89 17.04 12.86
CA THR A 30 -10.44 17.05 13.00
C THR A 30 -9.80 16.30 11.83
N GLU A 31 -8.85 16.93 11.14
CA GLU A 31 -8.08 16.27 10.09
C GLU A 31 -7.17 15.20 10.70
N LEU A 32 -7.38 13.95 10.31
CA LEU A 32 -6.52 12.84 10.72
C LEU A 32 -5.22 12.88 9.91
N LYS A 33 -4.08 12.90 10.61
CA LYS A 33 -2.78 12.84 9.97
C LYS A 33 -2.29 11.41 9.91
N GLU A 34 -2.20 10.87 8.70
CA GLU A 34 -1.58 9.57 8.47
C GLU A 34 -0.06 9.66 8.59
N PRO A 35 0.60 8.66 9.20
CA PRO A 35 2.05 8.64 9.37
C PRO A 35 2.81 8.40 8.05
N PHE A 36 2.13 7.83 7.06
CA PHE A 36 2.64 7.51 5.73
C PHE A 36 1.70 8.11 4.69
N LYS A 37 2.25 8.64 3.59
CA LYS A 37 1.45 9.17 2.49
C LYS A 37 1.22 8.05 1.49
N ALA A 38 -0.03 7.67 1.24
CA ALA A 38 -0.38 6.59 0.29
C ALA A 38 0.28 6.76 -1.09
N LYS A 39 0.37 8.00 -1.59
CA LYS A 39 1.02 8.31 -2.89
C LYS A 39 2.50 7.89 -2.99
N ASN A 40 3.19 7.70 -1.86
CA ASN A 40 4.59 7.30 -1.85
C ASN A 40 4.74 5.76 -1.89
N PHE A 41 3.64 5.02 -1.72
CA PHE A 41 3.61 3.57 -1.59
C PHE A 41 2.48 3.01 -2.45
N GLN A 42 2.37 3.55 -3.67
CA GLN A 42 1.50 2.98 -4.70
C GLN A 42 2.19 1.77 -5.30
N ASP A 43 1.38 0.82 -5.75
CA ASP A 43 1.89 -0.31 -6.52
C ASP A 43 2.59 0.17 -7.79
N THR A 44 3.56 -0.63 -8.22
CA THR A 44 4.34 -0.41 -9.43
C THR A 44 4.40 -1.70 -10.23
N ASP A 45 4.96 -1.63 -11.43
CA ASP A 45 5.33 -2.77 -12.28
C ASP A 45 6.34 -3.73 -11.63
N THR A 46 6.97 -3.33 -10.53
CA THR A 46 7.99 -4.15 -9.84
C THR A 46 7.56 -4.61 -8.46
N GLU A 47 6.62 -3.92 -7.81
CA GLU A 47 6.36 -4.07 -6.39
C GLU A 47 4.89 -3.79 -6.03
N PHE A 48 4.35 -4.63 -5.16
CA PHE A 48 3.11 -4.35 -4.45
C PHE A 48 3.39 -3.82 -3.05
N TYR A 49 2.63 -2.80 -2.65
CA TYR A 49 2.73 -2.13 -1.36
C TYR A 49 1.46 -2.30 -0.52
N SER A 50 1.62 -2.30 0.80
CA SER A 50 0.50 -2.35 1.75
C SER A 50 0.85 -1.55 3.02
N ILE A 51 0.06 -0.53 3.32
CA ILE A 51 0.16 0.24 4.57
C ILE A 51 -0.80 -0.38 5.57
N ARG A 52 -0.30 -0.77 6.75
CA ARG A 52 -1.09 -1.40 7.80
C ARG A 52 -0.98 -0.67 9.12
N ASN A 53 -2.08 -0.72 9.86
CA ASN A 53 -2.15 -0.24 11.22
C ASN A 53 -2.72 -1.33 12.13
N SER A 54 -2.18 -1.44 13.33
CA SER A 54 -2.69 -2.28 14.40
C SER A 54 -2.48 -1.60 15.75
N VAL A 55 -3.44 -1.80 16.67
CA VAL A 55 -3.48 -1.09 17.96
C VAL A 55 -3.73 -2.08 19.10
N GLY A 56 -2.96 -1.99 20.17
CA GLY A 56 -3.07 -2.94 21.27
C GLY A 56 -2.06 -2.71 22.38
N THR A 57 -2.15 -3.50 23.45
CA THR A 57 -1.29 -3.35 24.65
C THR A 57 0.01 -4.17 24.55
N ASN A 58 0.06 -5.15 23.65
CA ASN A 58 1.25 -5.98 23.42
C ASN A 58 1.86 -5.64 22.05
N LEU A 59 3.03 -5.01 22.07
CA LEU A 59 3.72 -4.56 20.85
C LEU A 59 4.04 -5.70 19.88
N ASN A 60 4.39 -6.89 20.39
CA ASN A 60 4.71 -8.04 19.54
C ASN A 60 3.46 -8.59 18.86
N ALA A 61 2.34 -8.65 19.60
CA ALA A 61 1.06 -9.11 19.06
C ALA A 61 0.58 -8.20 17.92
N ILE A 62 0.62 -6.88 18.11
CA ILE A 62 0.16 -5.94 17.07
C ILE A 62 1.10 -5.92 15.86
N LYS A 63 2.41 -6.13 16.03
CA LYS A 63 3.34 -6.30 14.90
C LYS A 63 3.00 -7.55 14.08
N ALA A 64 2.71 -8.66 14.76
CA ALA A 64 2.30 -9.90 14.10
C ALA A 64 0.95 -9.77 13.40
N GLU A 65 -0.03 -9.11 14.02
CA GLU A 65 -1.33 -8.80 13.43
C GLU A 65 -1.19 -7.94 12.15
N SER A 66 -0.40 -6.88 12.22
CA SER A 66 -0.12 -6.01 11.06
C SER A 66 0.54 -6.78 9.92
N LEU A 67 1.51 -7.66 10.23
CA LEU A 67 2.15 -8.51 9.24
C LEU A 67 1.16 -9.49 8.62
N ALA A 68 0.35 -10.17 9.43
CA ALA A 68 -0.66 -11.12 8.96
C ALA A 68 -1.71 -10.45 8.05
N ALA A 69 -2.13 -9.23 8.39
CA ALA A 69 -3.03 -8.44 7.57
C ALA A 69 -2.41 -8.07 6.21
N ALA A 70 -1.13 -7.69 6.17
CA ALA A 70 -0.41 -7.44 4.92
C ALA A 70 -0.27 -8.72 4.08
N GLN A 71 0.04 -9.85 4.72
CA GLN A 71 0.14 -11.14 4.04
C GLN A 71 -1.19 -11.58 3.42
N ALA A 72 -2.30 -11.46 4.15
CA ALA A 72 -3.62 -11.79 3.61
C ALA A 72 -3.97 -10.95 2.37
N ASP A 73 -3.72 -9.64 2.45
CA ASP A 73 -3.94 -8.70 1.35
C ASP A 73 -3.10 -9.02 0.12
N PHE A 74 -1.79 -9.21 0.29
CA PHE A 74 -0.93 -9.55 -0.84
C PHE A 74 -1.29 -10.90 -1.46
N SER A 75 -1.59 -11.93 -0.66
CA SER A 75 -1.99 -13.23 -1.19
C SER A 75 -3.23 -13.11 -2.06
N GLN A 76 -4.27 -12.41 -1.56
CA GLN A 76 -5.50 -12.20 -2.31
C GLN A 76 -5.26 -11.40 -3.60
N ARG A 77 -4.50 -10.30 -3.53
CA ARG A 77 -4.22 -9.46 -4.70
C ARG A 77 -3.42 -10.19 -5.78
N ILE A 78 -2.42 -10.98 -5.38
CA ILE A 78 -1.62 -11.80 -6.30
C ILE A 78 -2.50 -12.86 -6.99
N VAL A 79 -3.34 -13.56 -6.22
CA VAL A 79 -4.26 -14.56 -6.78
C VAL A 79 -5.22 -13.93 -7.79
N VAL A 80 -5.81 -12.78 -7.45
CA VAL A 80 -6.73 -12.06 -8.34
C VAL A 80 -6.01 -11.59 -9.61
N ALA A 81 -4.83 -10.98 -9.48
CA ALA A 81 -4.04 -10.51 -10.63
C ALA A 81 -3.69 -11.66 -11.58
N LEU A 82 -3.15 -12.77 -11.05
CA LEU A 82 -2.79 -13.93 -11.85
C LEU A 82 -4.02 -14.57 -12.52
N LYS A 83 -5.18 -14.58 -11.85
CA LYS A 83 -6.42 -15.05 -12.46
C LYS A 83 -6.82 -14.16 -13.64
N SER A 84 -6.77 -12.85 -13.49
CA SER A 84 -7.05 -11.91 -14.58
C SER A 84 -6.09 -12.07 -15.76
N ILE A 85 -4.79 -12.26 -15.49
CA ILE A 85 -3.79 -12.54 -16.52
C ILE A 85 -4.12 -13.85 -17.26
N ALA A 86 -4.52 -14.89 -16.53
CA ALA A 86 -4.90 -16.18 -17.10
C ALA A 86 -6.12 -16.06 -18.02
N GLU A 87 -7.15 -15.31 -17.63
CA GLU A 87 -8.34 -15.05 -18.44
C GLU A 87 -8.04 -14.33 -19.76
N LEU A 88 -6.93 -13.58 -19.82
CA LEU A 88 -6.44 -12.89 -21.02
C LEU A 88 -5.54 -13.77 -21.89
N LYS A 89 -4.70 -14.61 -21.28
CA LYS A 89 -3.66 -15.39 -21.98
C LYS A 89 -4.08 -16.81 -22.36
N LEU A 90 -5.00 -17.43 -21.61
CA LEU A 90 -5.47 -18.78 -21.93
C LEU A 90 -6.41 -18.74 -23.12
N THR A 91 -6.11 -19.56 -24.12
CA THR A 91 -6.98 -19.82 -25.26
C THR A 91 -8.26 -20.56 -24.84
N ASN A 92 -8.18 -21.40 -23.80
CA ASN A 92 -9.32 -22.09 -23.21
C ASN A 92 -9.67 -21.47 -21.84
N LYS A 93 -10.66 -20.57 -21.81
CA LYS A 93 -11.04 -19.85 -20.59
C LYS A 93 -11.61 -20.75 -19.49
N ASP A 94 -12.10 -21.94 -19.85
CA ASP A 94 -12.63 -22.89 -18.87
C ASP A 94 -11.53 -23.48 -17.97
N GLU A 95 -10.29 -23.55 -18.45
CA GLU A 95 -9.14 -24.03 -17.67
C GLU A 95 -8.81 -23.11 -16.48
N ALA A 96 -8.98 -21.78 -16.66
CA ALA A 96 -8.78 -20.76 -15.62
C ALA A 96 -9.76 -20.87 -14.44
N SER A 97 -10.85 -21.64 -14.61
CA SER A 97 -11.90 -21.82 -13.60
C SER A 97 -11.83 -23.18 -12.91
N THR A 98 -10.86 -24.03 -13.25
CA THR A 98 -10.73 -25.36 -12.63
C THR A 98 -10.24 -25.27 -11.18
N SER A 99 -10.59 -26.28 -10.38
CA SER A 99 -10.12 -26.39 -8.99
C SER A 99 -8.59 -26.48 -8.91
N ASP A 100 -7.97 -27.28 -9.79
CA ASP A 100 -6.51 -27.42 -9.85
C ASP A 100 -5.80 -26.09 -10.14
N PHE A 101 -6.33 -25.32 -11.08
CA PHE A 101 -5.80 -24.00 -11.40
C PHE A 101 -5.89 -23.05 -10.20
N ASN A 102 -7.04 -22.99 -9.52
CA ASN A 102 -7.20 -22.18 -8.32
C ASN A 102 -6.26 -22.61 -7.18
N LEU A 103 -6.00 -23.91 -7.03
CA LEU A 103 -5.03 -24.42 -6.04
C LEU A 103 -3.60 -23.94 -6.36
N LYS A 104 -3.19 -23.95 -7.64
CA LYS A 104 -1.90 -23.39 -8.08
C LYS A 104 -1.80 -21.91 -7.77
N LEU A 105 -2.82 -21.11 -8.11
CA LEU A 105 -2.84 -19.68 -7.81
C LEU A 105 -2.71 -19.41 -6.31
N ASN A 106 -3.49 -20.10 -5.48
CA ASN A 106 -3.41 -19.98 -4.03
C ASN A 106 -2.03 -20.39 -3.49
N GLY A 107 -1.41 -21.42 -4.09
CA GLY A 107 -0.03 -21.82 -3.79
C GLY A 107 0.97 -20.70 -4.09
N ILE A 108 0.83 -20.02 -5.24
CA ILE A 108 1.68 -18.88 -5.63
C ILE A 108 1.49 -17.72 -4.64
N GLY A 109 0.25 -17.32 -4.34
CA GLY A 109 -0.06 -16.28 -3.36
C GLY A 109 0.56 -16.57 -1.99
N ASN A 110 0.35 -17.77 -1.46
CA ASN A 110 0.87 -18.20 -0.16
C ASN A 110 2.41 -18.29 -0.12
N ASN A 111 3.07 -18.62 -1.23
CA ASN A 111 4.52 -18.64 -1.28
C ASN A 111 5.13 -17.25 -1.45
N SER A 112 4.45 -16.36 -2.20
CA SER A 112 4.90 -14.98 -2.42
C SER A 112 4.95 -14.19 -1.10
N ILE A 113 3.96 -14.37 -0.23
CA ILE A 113 3.88 -13.67 1.06
C ILE A 113 4.95 -14.09 2.07
N LYS A 114 5.67 -15.20 1.83
CA LYS A 114 6.84 -15.60 2.63
C LYS A 114 8.05 -14.70 2.34
N LYS A 115 8.03 -13.94 1.24
CA LYS A 115 9.07 -12.99 0.81
C LYS A 115 8.71 -11.54 1.11
N ILE A 116 7.63 -11.30 1.85
CA ILE A 116 7.21 -9.96 2.27
C ILE A 116 8.33 -9.24 3.04
N LYS A 117 8.53 -7.95 2.76
CA LYS A 117 9.53 -7.10 3.41
C LYS A 117 8.85 -5.91 4.09
N ILE A 118 9.40 -5.47 5.22
CA ILE A 118 9.03 -4.18 5.83
C ILE A 118 9.87 -3.09 5.18
N VAL A 119 9.23 -2.04 4.68
CA VAL A 119 9.86 -0.89 4.02
C VAL A 119 10.08 0.24 5.02
N ASP A 120 9.07 0.53 5.84
CA ASP A 120 9.11 1.56 6.87
C ASP A 120 8.14 1.19 8.01
N SER A 121 8.36 1.72 9.21
CA SER A 121 7.45 1.52 10.33
C SER A 121 7.52 2.66 11.35
N LYS A 122 6.39 2.92 12.03
CA LYS A 122 6.29 3.87 13.14
C LYS A 122 5.49 3.28 14.28
N ILE A 123 5.88 3.59 15.50
CA ILE A 123 5.18 3.17 16.72
C ILE A 123 4.85 4.42 17.52
N TYR A 124 3.60 4.54 17.93
CA TYR A 124 3.12 5.58 18.82
C TYR A 124 2.53 4.98 20.08
N THR A 125 2.50 5.75 21.16
CA THR A 125 1.73 5.41 22.36
C THR A 125 0.41 6.17 22.31
N ARG A 126 -0.69 5.46 22.59
CA ARG A 126 -2.05 6.00 22.62
C ARG A 126 -2.55 5.97 24.06
N GLY A 127 -3.06 7.11 24.54
CA GLY A 127 -3.77 7.17 25.83
C GLY A 127 -2.90 7.25 27.08
N ALA A 128 -1.69 7.83 26.98
CA ALA A 128 -0.93 8.27 28.16
C ALA A 128 -1.60 9.50 28.82
N ASN A 129 -2.85 9.37 29.24
CA ASN A 129 -3.49 10.33 30.13
C ASN A 129 -3.06 9.97 31.56
N LYS A 130 -2.76 10.99 32.37
CA LYS A 130 -2.44 10.83 33.80
C LYS A 130 -3.56 10.00 34.47
N GLY A 131 -3.27 8.75 34.84
CA GLY A 131 -4.20 7.84 35.53
C GLY A 131 -4.56 6.54 34.81
N SER A 132 -4.18 6.35 33.53
CA SER A 132 -4.35 5.05 32.86
C SER A 132 -3.12 4.16 33.08
N THR A 133 -3.33 2.94 33.59
CA THR A 133 -2.25 1.97 33.86
C THR A 133 -1.85 1.14 32.64
N SER A 134 -2.64 1.17 31.56
CA SER A 134 -2.37 0.39 30.34
C SER A 134 -1.94 1.31 29.19
N THR A 135 -0.67 1.28 28.84
CA THR A 135 -0.16 1.92 27.61
C THR A 135 -0.65 1.12 26.42
N LYS A 136 -1.41 1.76 25.51
CA LYS A 136 -1.71 1.18 24.20
C LYS A 136 -0.65 1.66 23.21
N TYR A 137 -0.27 0.78 22.31
CA TYR A 137 0.61 1.05 21.20
C TYR A 137 -0.20 1.12 19.92
N ASP A 138 0.25 1.96 19.02
CA ASP A 138 -0.32 2.19 17.70
C ASP A 138 0.82 1.99 16.70
N TYR A 139 0.81 0.83 16.05
CA TYR A 139 1.86 0.39 15.14
C TYR A 139 1.42 0.61 13.70
N TRP A 140 2.23 1.32 12.95
CA TRP A 140 2.07 1.52 11.53
C TRP A 140 3.25 0.92 10.79
N ALA A 141 2.99 0.20 9.72
CA ALA A 141 4.06 -0.34 8.88
C ALA A 141 3.68 -0.31 7.41
N VAL A 142 4.70 -0.13 6.58
CA VAL A 142 4.62 -0.29 5.14
C VAL A 142 5.31 -1.59 4.79
N TYR A 143 4.58 -2.47 4.11
CA TYR A 143 5.11 -3.73 3.61
C TYR A 143 5.20 -3.69 2.09
N LYS A 144 6.08 -4.53 1.54
CA LYS A 144 6.15 -4.79 0.10
C LYS A 144 6.34 -6.26 -0.25
N VAL A 145 5.93 -6.62 -1.47
CA VAL A 145 6.28 -7.86 -2.16
C VAL A 145 6.83 -7.50 -3.54
N GLU A 146 7.93 -8.13 -3.94
CA GLU A 146 8.56 -7.95 -5.25
C GLU A 146 7.88 -8.84 -6.28
N LEU A 147 7.39 -8.26 -7.37
CA LEU A 147 6.67 -8.97 -8.44
C LEU A 147 7.57 -9.96 -9.18
N ALA A 148 8.88 -9.71 -9.23
CA ALA A 148 9.83 -10.66 -9.80
C ALA A 148 9.76 -12.05 -9.12
N GLU A 149 9.54 -12.10 -7.80
CA GLU A 149 9.37 -13.37 -7.09
C GLU A 149 8.02 -14.02 -7.40
N VAL A 150 6.97 -13.21 -7.59
CA VAL A 150 5.64 -13.69 -8.00
C VAL A 150 5.71 -14.32 -9.40
N VAL A 151 6.32 -13.62 -10.35
CA VAL A 151 6.55 -14.08 -11.73
C VAL A 151 7.33 -15.39 -11.73
N LYS A 152 8.42 -15.45 -10.97
CA LYS A 152 9.23 -16.67 -10.83
C LYS A 152 8.40 -17.85 -10.31
N LEU A 153 7.60 -17.63 -9.26
CA LEU A 153 6.72 -18.66 -8.71
C LEU A 153 5.65 -19.09 -9.71
N ALA A 154 5.03 -18.16 -10.42
CA ALA A 154 4.01 -18.44 -11.43
C ALA A 154 4.57 -19.29 -12.58
N ASN A 155 5.70 -18.90 -13.14
CA ASN A 155 6.35 -19.64 -14.24
C ASN A 155 6.85 -21.03 -13.78
N SER A 156 7.26 -21.17 -12.51
CA SER A 156 7.60 -22.48 -11.95
C SER A 156 6.40 -23.40 -11.68
N SER A 157 5.17 -22.85 -11.62
CA SER A 157 3.94 -23.58 -11.27
C SER A 157 3.19 -24.15 -12.49
N ASN A 158 3.72 -23.94 -13.71
CA ASN A 158 3.16 -24.40 -14.98
C ASN A 158 1.65 -24.08 -15.14
N LEU A 159 1.34 -22.79 -15.28
CA LEU A 159 -0.03 -22.30 -15.44
C LEU A 159 -0.61 -22.47 -16.86
N GLY A 160 0.17 -23.03 -17.79
CA GLY A 160 -0.20 -23.14 -19.21
C GLY A 160 0.09 -21.87 -20.04
N PHE A 161 0.72 -20.85 -19.43
CA PHE A 161 1.18 -19.63 -20.08
C PHE A 161 2.38 -19.04 -19.32
N GLU A 162 3.13 -18.16 -19.98
CA GLU A 162 4.20 -17.40 -19.35
C GLU A 162 3.70 -16.08 -18.76
N VAL A 163 4.15 -15.79 -17.54
CA VAL A 163 3.92 -14.53 -16.84
C VAL A 163 5.19 -13.69 -16.89
N THR A 164 5.02 -12.39 -17.08
CA THR A 164 6.06 -11.36 -17.08
C THR A 164 5.66 -10.24 -16.13
N ALA A 165 6.60 -9.36 -15.77
CA ALA A 165 6.30 -8.23 -14.90
C ALA A 165 5.30 -7.25 -15.55
N GLU A 166 5.31 -7.14 -16.88
CA GLU A 166 4.41 -6.27 -17.65
C GLU A 166 2.95 -6.73 -17.64
N ASP A 167 2.68 -7.93 -17.15
CA ASP A 167 1.31 -8.46 -17.04
C ASP A 167 0.56 -7.95 -15.79
N PHE A 168 1.26 -7.30 -14.85
CA PHE A 168 0.73 -6.84 -13.56
C PHE A 168 0.29 -5.38 -13.54
#